data_AF-A0A2V7YM37-F1
#
_entry.id   AF-A0A2V7YM37-F1
#
_cell.length_a   1.000
_cell.length_b   1.000
_cell.length_c   1.000
_cell.angle_alpha   90.00
_cell.angle_beta   90.00
_cell.angle_gamma   90.00
#
_symmetry.space_group_name_H-M   'P 1'
#
loop_
_entity.id
_entity.type
_entity.pdbx_description
1 polymer ?
#
loop_
_entity_poly.entity_id
_entity_poly.type
_entity_poly.pdbx_seq_one_letter_code
_entity_poly.pdbx_strand_id
1 'polypeptide(L)'
;MRKHAFVWRAITAALLTIGFYLLAISIAAALLAGVAIEIVYAHQIFIKATLLAIFGALAILWSILPRIDRFLPPGPRLEPASQPELFSVLSDIATATEQEMPWEVFLVGDPNAFVTRRGGLMGIGSRRVMGIGLPLLQTLTIPQFRAVIAHEFGHYHGGDTALGPWIYRTREAINRTIMTLSGKLSGLHKPFLWYGRLFMRVTQSISRAQESAADLLAARVGGARNAIDALLAVQRSAAVFDVYWDTEVIPVLSHGFRPPIAAGLTHFMDQEQIATQLREAIEKDLKEGKSDPFDSHPPLRERIASLEPLADDAASEDAPLASTLIRGMDAVELNLLRFFAQDPLAIAALPKIDWAETGTRAFLPEWQVNVTKNADVLRTILPILLPSLLNDFPQFVARLNLKDVPPDQHESAANAILGSGLAVRLHREGWVCDASPGRPITMSKGDAIIAPFTIMPRLATGELTDEDWITDCANLGFGALPLA
;
A
#
# COMPACT_ATOMS: atom_id res chain seq x y z
N MET A 1 14.00 27.71 29.59
CA MET A 1 14.93 26.76 28.93
C MET A 1 14.40 26.18 27.60
N ARG A 2 13.12 25.76 27.48
CA ARG A 2 12.55 25.21 26.23
C ARG A 2 12.60 26.12 24.97
N LYS A 3 12.40 27.44 25.11
CA LYS A 3 12.44 28.40 23.98
C LYS A 3 13.83 28.57 23.32
N HIS A 4 14.91 28.47 24.10
CA HIS A 4 16.27 28.60 23.55
C HIS A 4 16.69 27.38 22.73
N ALA A 5 16.31 26.16 23.16
CA ALA A 5 16.58 24.94 22.40
C ALA A 5 15.89 24.94 21.02
N PHE A 6 14.69 25.55 20.94
CA PHE A 6 13.95 25.69 19.69
C PHE A 6 14.63 26.62 18.68
N VAL A 7 15.04 27.82 19.12
CA VAL A 7 15.72 28.80 18.25
C VAL A 7 17.03 28.23 17.68
N TRP A 8 17.79 27.49 18.48
CA TRP A 8 19.02 26.83 18.00
C TRP A 8 18.77 25.71 17.00
N ARG A 9 17.70 24.92 17.17
CA ARG A 9 17.29 23.90 16.20
C ARG A 9 16.84 24.52 14.89
N ALA A 10 16.08 25.61 14.98
CA ALA A 10 15.63 26.39 13.84
C ALA A 10 16.79 26.98 13.02
N ILE A 11 17.74 27.62 13.70
CA ILE A 11 18.95 28.18 13.08
C ILE A 11 19.80 27.06 12.48
N THR A 12 19.96 25.93 13.16
CA THR A 12 20.73 24.80 12.64
C THR A 12 20.09 24.23 11.36
N ALA A 13 18.78 24.03 11.33
CA ALA A 13 18.07 23.63 10.11
C ALA A 13 18.22 24.67 8.99
N ALA A 14 18.18 25.97 9.35
CA ALA A 14 18.44 27.10 8.46
C ALA A 14 19.79 27.00 7.76
N LEU A 15 20.84 26.88 8.57
CA LEU A 15 22.22 26.78 8.11
C LEU A 15 22.47 25.52 7.28
N LEU A 16 21.85 24.39 7.64
CA LEU A 16 22.00 23.14 6.89
C LEU A 16 21.29 23.19 5.53
N THR A 17 20.16 23.84 5.41
CA THR A 17 19.54 24.00 4.08
C THR A 17 20.37 24.94 3.22
N ILE A 18 20.83 26.08 3.77
CA ILE A 18 21.73 26.98 3.04
C ILE A 18 23.00 26.23 2.61
N GLY A 19 23.58 25.43 3.52
CA GLY A 19 24.75 24.60 3.25
C GLY A 19 24.53 23.58 2.14
N PHE A 20 23.35 22.96 2.05
CA PHE A 20 23.00 22.06 0.95
C PHE A 20 23.01 22.80 -0.41
N TYR A 21 22.35 23.95 -0.50
CA TYR A 21 22.33 24.73 -1.74
C TYR A 21 23.73 25.24 -2.12
N LEU A 22 24.52 25.70 -1.15
CA LEU A 22 25.91 26.11 -1.37
C LEU A 22 26.77 24.94 -1.87
N LEU A 23 26.62 23.75 -1.28
CA LEU A 23 27.32 22.54 -1.73
C LEU A 23 26.96 22.21 -3.19
N ALA A 24 25.66 22.20 -3.51
CA ALA A 24 25.17 21.90 -4.85
C ALA A 24 25.71 22.89 -5.90
N ILE A 25 25.62 24.19 -5.61
CA ILE A 25 26.11 25.26 -6.48
C ILE A 25 27.64 25.17 -6.63
N SER A 26 28.37 24.91 -5.53
CA SER A 26 29.83 24.81 -5.56
C SER A 26 30.32 23.64 -6.40
N ILE A 27 29.68 22.46 -6.28
CA ILE A 27 30.03 21.29 -7.11
C ILE A 27 29.70 21.55 -8.57
N ALA A 28 28.52 22.12 -8.87
CA ALA A 28 28.16 22.46 -10.25
C ALA A 28 29.14 23.48 -10.86
N ALA A 29 29.52 24.51 -10.10
CA ALA A 29 30.49 25.51 -10.51
C ALA A 29 31.89 24.89 -10.74
N ALA A 30 32.33 23.98 -9.86
CA ALA A 30 33.62 23.28 -10.01
C ALA A 30 33.66 22.41 -11.28
N LEU A 31 32.57 21.72 -11.60
CA LEU A 31 32.46 20.94 -12.85
C LEU A 31 32.57 21.84 -14.09
N LEU A 32 31.85 22.96 -14.10
CA LEU A 32 31.89 23.91 -15.22
C LEU A 32 33.25 24.63 -15.32
N ALA A 33 33.88 24.95 -14.20
CA ALA A 33 35.22 25.52 -14.16
C ALA A 33 36.27 24.53 -14.70
N GLY A 34 36.15 23.24 -14.39
CA GLY A 34 37.00 22.19 -14.95
C GLY A 34 36.92 22.13 -16.47
N VAL A 35 35.71 22.24 -17.05
CA VAL A 35 35.51 22.33 -18.50
C VAL A 35 36.16 23.59 -19.08
N ALA A 36 36.01 24.74 -18.42
CA ALA A 36 36.63 25.98 -18.88
C ALA A 36 38.18 25.89 -18.86
N ILE A 37 38.76 25.28 -17.82
CA ILE A 37 40.21 25.06 -17.71
C ILE A 37 40.70 24.11 -18.83
N GLU A 38 39.96 23.03 -19.10
CA GLU A 38 40.26 22.09 -20.17
C GLU A 38 40.31 22.80 -21.54
N ILE A 39 39.30 23.62 -21.86
CA ILE A 39 39.21 24.36 -23.12
C ILE A 39 40.34 25.40 -23.26
N VAL A 40 40.68 26.11 -22.18
CA VAL A 40 41.64 27.22 -22.22
C VAL A 40 43.09 26.73 -22.18
N TYR A 41 43.39 25.69 -21.40
CA TYR A 41 44.77 25.30 -21.10
C TYR A 41 45.17 23.95 -21.70
N ALA A 42 44.26 22.97 -21.81
CA ALA A 42 44.66 21.59 -22.09
C ALA A 42 44.88 21.27 -23.58
N HIS A 43 44.42 22.12 -24.52
CA HIS A 43 44.53 21.95 -25.99
C HIS A 43 43.99 20.60 -26.55
N GLN A 44 43.47 19.72 -25.70
CA GLN A 44 42.83 18.45 -26.02
C GLN A 44 41.53 18.35 -25.21
N ILE A 45 40.43 18.03 -25.90
CA ILE A 45 39.11 17.88 -25.28
C ILE A 45 38.82 16.40 -25.08
N PHE A 46 38.73 15.97 -23.83
CA PHE A 46 38.24 14.66 -23.43
C PHE A 46 36.72 14.67 -23.45
N ILE A 47 36.14 14.53 -24.65
CA ILE A 47 34.70 14.64 -24.93
C ILE A 47 33.83 13.95 -23.87
N LYS A 48 34.19 12.73 -23.43
CA LYS A 48 33.44 11.99 -22.41
C LYS A 48 33.42 12.72 -21.05
N ALA A 49 34.55 13.25 -20.60
CA ALA A 49 34.68 13.96 -19.33
C ALA A 49 33.99 15.34 -19.40
N THR A 50 34.15 16.06 -20.51
CA THR A 50 33.47 17.34 -20.73
C THR A 50 31.95 17.18 -20.72
N LEU A 51 31.41 16.19 -21.44
CA LEU A 51 29.98 15.89 -21.43
C LEU A 51 29.50 15.47 -20.05
N LEU A 52 30.25 14.61 -19.34
CA LEU A 52 29.94 14.20 -17.98
C LEU A 52 29.83 15.41 -17.03
N ALA A 53 30.78 16.35 -17.12
CA ALA A 53 30.80 17.55 -16.28
C ALA A 53 29.64 18.50 -16.58
N ILE A 54 29.34 18.74 -17.86
CA ILE A 54 28.22 19.60 -18.27
C ILE A 54 26.88 18.97 -17.86
N PHE A 55 26.64 17.70 -18.21
CA PHE A 55 25.40 17.01 -17.84
C PHE A 55 25.27 16.83 -16.32
N GLY A 56 26.37 16.59 -15.62
CA GLY A 56 26.39 16.53 -14.16
C GLY A 56 26.02 17.87 -13.51
N ALA A 57 26.62 18.98 -13.97
CA ALA A 57 26.30 20.32 -13.47
C ALA A 57 24.84 20.69 -13.76
N LEU A 58 24.35 20.44 -14.98
CA LEU A 58 22.96 20.67 -15.35
C LEU A 58 22.00 19.81 -14.51
N ALA A 59 22.31 18.53 -14.29
CA ALA A 59 21.50 17.65 -13.46
C ALA A 59 21.42 18.13 -11.99
N ILE A 60 22.54 18.59 -11.43
CA ILE A 60 22.58 19.18 -10.07
C ILE A 60 21.72 20.44 -10.01
N LEU A 61 21.96 21.40 -10.90
CA LEU A 61 21.22 22.67 -10.93
C LEU A 61 19.72 22.45 -11.15
N TRP A 62 19.35 21.51 -12.03
CA TRP A 62 17.97 21.10 -12.28
C TRP A 62 17.31 20.44 -11.07
N SER A 63 18.07 19.70 -10.25
CA SER A 63 17.56 18.99 -9.08
C SER A 63 17.25 19.91 -7.90
N ILE A 64 17.98 21.02 -7.77
CA ILE A 64 17.81 22.02 -6.70
C ILE A 64 16.79 23.12 -7.04
N LEU A 65 16.43 23.28 -8.31
CA LEU A 65 15.47 24.28 -8.77
C LEU A 65 14.06 24.02 -8.15
N PRO A 66 13.42 25.03 -7.54
CA PRO A 66 12.08 24.90 -6.96
C PRO A 66 11.07 24.54 -8.06
N ARG A 67 10.39 23.41 -7.92
CA ARG A 67 9.34 23.00 -8.87
C ARG A 67 7.99 23.61 -8.48
N ILE A 68 7.21 23.98 -9.49
CA ILE A 68 5.79 24.29 -9.30
C ILE A 68 5.11 22.98 -8.90
N ASP A 69 4.48 22.96 -7.72
CA ASP A 69 3.68 21.81 -7.29
C ASP A 69 2.34 21.84 -8.04
N ARG A 70 2.29 21.15 -9.18
CA ARG A 70 1.04 20.94 -9.91
C ARG A 70 0.21 19.94 -9.12
N PHE A 71 -0.76 20.47 -8.37
CA PHE A 71 -1.66 19.65 -7.59
C PHE A 71 -2.46 18.72 -8.51
N LEU A 72 -2.16 17.43 -8.44
CA LEU A 72 -3.00 16.36 -8.98
C LEU A 72 -3.86 15.85 -7.82
N PRO A 73 -5.19 15.82 -7.96
CA PRO A 73 -6.05 15.23 -6.95
C PRO A 73 -5.60 13.79 -6.66
N PRO A 74 -5.48 13.40 -5.38
CA PRO A 74 -5.06 12.04 -5.01
C PRO A 74 -6.20 11.00 -5.15
N GLY A 75 -7.41 11.47 -5.46
CA GLY A 75 -8.60 10.64 -5.63
C GLY A 75 -9.86 11.50 -5.83
N PRO A 76 -11.07 10.89 -5.80
CA PRO A 76 -12.31 11.63 -5.93
C PRO A 76 -12.54 12.54 -4.71
N ARG A 77 -13.08 13.74 -4.97
CA ARG A 77 -13.39 14.72 -3.92
C ARG A 77 -14.64 14.30 -3.14
N LEU A 78 -14.57 14.39 -1.83
CA LEU A 78 -15.72 14.26 -0.93
C LEU A 78 -16.30 15.65 -0.69
N GLU A 79 -17.61 15.80 -0.84
CA GLU A 79 -18.30 17.07 -0.64
C GLU A 79 -19.05 17.11 0.70
N PRO A 80 -19.04 18.24 1.42
CA PRO A 80 -19.76 18.39 2.70
C PRO A 80 -21.24 18.06 2.61
N ALA A 81 -21.89 18.44 1.50
CA ALA A 81 -23.31 18.18 1.28
C ALA A 81 -23.63 16.68 1.13
N SER A 82 -22.69 15.91 0.58
CA SER A 82 -22.86 14.47 0.34
C SER A 82 -22.44 13.63 1.54
N GLN A 83 -21.51 14.11 2.37
CA GLN A 83 -20.91 13.37 3.49
C GLN A 83 -20.94 14.19 4.81
N PRO A 84 -22.11 14.66 5.29
CA PRO A 84 -22.18 15.61 6.40
C PRO A 84 -21.65 15.05 7.73
N GLU A 85 -21.83 13.76 8.03
CA GLU A 85 -21.32 13.13 9.24
C GLU A 85 -19.79 13.14 9.31
N LEU A 86 -19.13 12.77 8.20
CA LEU A 86 -17.68 12.86 8.08
C LEU A 86 -17.20 14.30 8.31
N PHE A 87 -17.80 15.27 7.62
CA PHE A 87 -17.39 16.68 7.72
C PHE A 87 -17.66 17.28 9.10
N SER A 88 -18.71 16.84 9.80
CA SER A 88 -18.94 17.21 11.20
C SER A 88 -17.79 16.73 12.10
N VAL A 89 -17.42 15.44 11.99
CA VAL A 89 -16.31 14.88 12.76
C VAL A 89 -14.99 15.59 12.45
N LEU A 90 -14.71 15.87 11.17
CA LEU A 90 -13.51 16.62 10.76
C LEU A 90 -13.50 18.04 11.34
N SER A 91 -14.65 18.73 11.34
CA SER A 91 -14.80 20.07 11.93
C SER A 91 -14.56 20.07 13.44
N ASP A 92 -15.06 19.05 14.15
CA ASP A 92 -14.82 18.90 15.58
C ASP A 92 -13.34 18.67 15.89
N ILE A 93 -12.67 17.84 15.08
CA ILE A 93 -11.23 17.60 15.23
C ILE A 93 -10.43 18.87 14.93
N ALA A 94 -10.76 19.58 13.86
CA ALA A 94 -10.11 20.85 13.51
C ALA A 94 -10.25 21.86 14.65
N THR A 95 -11.44 21.95 15.26
CA THR A 95 -11.68 22.80 16.43
C THR A 95 -10.86 22.35 17.64
N ALA A 96 -10.86 21.05 17.96
CA ALA A 96 -10.13 20.49 19.10
C ALA A 96 -8.59 20.63 18.97
N THR A 97 -8.09 20.68 17.73
CA THR A 97 -6.68 20.86 17.40
C THR A 97 -6.30 22.31 17.09
N GLU A 98 -7.24 23.25 17.21
CA GLU A 98 -7.04 24.68 16.89
C GLU A 98 -6.51 24.88 15.46
N GLN A 99 -7.04 24.11 14.51
CA GLN A 99 -6.66 24.12 13.10
C GLN A 99 -7.77 24.59 12.19
N GLU A 100 -7.39 25.15 11.04
CA GLU A 100 -8.32 25.41 9.95
C GLU A 100 -8.71 24.11 9.25
N MET A 101 -9.99 24.03 8.88
CA MET A 101 -10.52 22.95 8.05
C MET A 101 -9.79 22.91 6.69
N PRO A 102 -9.48 21.71 6.17
CA PRO A 102 -8.99 21.57 4.80
C PRO A 102 -9.99 22.16 3.80
N TRP A 103 -9.47 22.79 2.75
CA TRP A 103 -10.27 23.36 1.66
C TRP A 103 -10.95 22.27 0.83
N GLU A 104 -10.25 21.15 0.63
CA GLU A 104 -10.75 19.97 -0.08
C GLU A 104 -10.38 18.70 0.68
N VAL A 105 -11.30 17.74 0.68
CA VAL A 105 -11.13 16.40 1.25
C VAL A 105 -11.28 15.40 0.10
N PHE A 106 -10.34 14.47 -0.03
CA PHE A 106 -10.31 13.46 -1.07
C PHE A 106 -10.32 12.07 -0.45
N LEU A 107 -11.02 11.13 -1.09
CA LEU A 107 -10.87 9.72 -0.78
C LEU A 107 -9.65 9.17 -1.53
N VAL A 108 -8.83 8.36 -0.88
CA VAL A 108 -7.62 7.76 -1.47
C VAL A 108 -7.75 6.23 -1.41
N GLY A 109 -7.13 5.53 -2.36
CA GLY A 109 -7.15 4.05 -2.40
C GLY A 109 -6.31 3.41 -1.31
N ASP A 110 -5.22 4.05 -0.93
CA ASP A 110 -4.22 3.48 -0.02
C ASP A 110 -4.64 3.58 1.45
N PRO A 111 -4.13 2.70 2.34
CA PRO A 111 -4.36 2.75 3.79
C PRO A 111 -3.57 3.88 4.45
N ASN A 112 -3.85 5.12 4.05
CA ASN A 112 -3.15 6.31 4.49
C ASN A 112 -4.10 7.49 4.73
N ALA A 113 -3.72 8.41 5.61
CA ALA A 113 -4.38 9.70 5.78
C ALA A 113 -3.32 10.78 5.80
N PHE A 114 -3.61 11.94 5.21
CA PHE A 114 -2.66 13.05 5.22
C PHE A 114 -3.35 14.41 5.15
N VAL A 115 -2.69 15.42 5.70
CA VAL A 115 -3.04 16.83 5.49
C VAL A 115 -1.83 17.57 4.91
N THR A 116 -1.99 18.17 3.73
CA THR A 116 -0.90 18.84 3.02
C THR A 116 -1.33 20.17 2.41
N ARG A 117 -0.38 21.07 2.13
CA ARG A 117 -0.62 22.30 1.36
C ARG A 117 -0.19 22.09 -0.08
N ARG A 118 -1.12 22.26 -1.02
CA ARG A 118 -0.90 22.01 -2.44
C ARG A 118 -1.21 23.22 -3.30
N GLY A 119 -0.52 23.32 -4.43
CA GLY A 119 -0.64 24.43 -5.38
C GLY A 119 0.17 25.66 -5.00
N GLY A 120 0.15 26.66 -5.89
CA GLY A 120 0.89 27.91 -5.73
C GLY A 120 2.37 27.83 -6.18
N LEU A 121 3.06 28.98 -6.09
CA LEU A 121 4.49 29.08 -6.36
C LEU A 121 5.22 29.31 -5.03
N MET A 122 6.15 28.43 -4.68
CA MET A 122 6.90 28.50 -3.42
C MET A 122 6.05 28.50 -2.13
N GLY A 123 4.76 28.13 -2.20
CA GLY A 123 3.81 28.11 -1.09
C GLY A 123 2.83 29.28 -1.06
N ILE A 124 3.06 30.32 -1.87
CA ILE A 124 2.14 31.44 -2.04
C ILE A 124 0.99 30.98 -2.95
N GLY A 125 -0.24 31.10 -2.47
CA GLY A 125 -1.45 30.60 -3.16
C GLY A 125 -1.69 29.09 -2.98
N SER A 126 -1.03 28.45 -2.02
CA SER A 126 -1.28 27.04 -1.66
C SER A 126 -2.58 26.90 -0.85
N ARG A 127 -3.32 25.80 -1.07
CA ARG A 127 -4.52 25.43 -0.32
C ARG A 127 -4.30 24.15 0.49
N ARG A 128 -4.92 24.07 1.67
CA ARG A 128 -4.86 22.88 2.52
C ARG A 128 -5.78 21.80 1.95
N VAL A 129 -5.27 20.62 1.69
CA VAL A 129 -6.03 19.47 1.19
C VAL A 129 -5.81 18.28 2.12
N MET A 130 -6.82 17.45 2.25
CA MET A 130 -6.79 16.22 3.04
C MET A 130 -7.07 15.02 2.16
N GLY A 131 -6.28 13.95 2.34
CA GLY A 131 -6.56 12.63 1.78
C GLY A 131 -6.96 11.67 2.90
N ILE A 132 -8.02 10.89 2.69
CA ILE A 132 -8.49 9.85 3.60
C ILE A 132 -8.57 8.54 2.84
N GLY A 133 -7.79 7.55 3.27
CA GLY A 133 -7.80 6.21 2.72
C GLY A 133 -9.13 5.50 2.96
N LEU A 134 -9.73 4.95 1.91
CA LEU A 134 -10.87 4.04 2.02
C LEU A 134 -10.59 2.88 2.99
N PRO A 135 -9.40 2.23 2.99
CA PRO A 135 -9.10 1.15 3.92
C PRO A 135 -9.18 1.58 5.38
N LEU A 136 -8.69 2.79 5.70
CA LEU A 136 -8.68 3.31 7.07
C LEU A 136 -10.08 3.60 7.61
N LEU A 137 -11.00 4.04 6.75
CA LEU A 137 -12.41 4.22 7.15
C LEU A 137 -13.03 2.90 7.60
N GLN A 138 -12.62 1.79 7.00
CA GLN A 138 -13.17 0.49 7.29
C GLN A 138 -12.47 -0.23 8.45
N THR A 139 -11.19 0.04 8.71
CA THR A 139 -10.41 -0.63 9.76
C THR A 139 -10.34 0.14 11.06
N LEU A 140 -10.68 1.44 11.06
CA LEU A 140 -10.66 2.28 12.27
C LEU A 140 -12.07 2.49 12.82
N THR A 141 -12.19 2.45 14.15
CA THR A 141 -13.34 3.02 14.85
C THR A 141 -13.34 4.55 14.77
N ILE A 142 -14.48 5.21 15.02
CA ILE A 142 -14.55 6.68 15.00
C ILE A 142 -13.52 7.32 15.95
N PRO A 143 -13.32 6.87 17.20
CA PRO A 143 -12.28 7.41 18.08
C PRO A 143 -10.85 7.20 17.54
N GLN A 144 -10.56 6.04 16.95
CA GLN A 144 -9.27 5.76 16.31
C GLN A 144 -9.06 6.66 15.09
N PHE A 145 -10.08 6.84 14.25
CA PHE A 145 -10.05 7.77 13.12
C PHE A 145 -9.83 9.22 13.57
N ARG A 146 -10.47 9.65 14.66
CA ARG A 146 -10.22 10.97 15.27
C ARG A 146 -8.77 11.12 15.70
N ALA A 147 -8.16 10.08 16.28
CA ALA A 147 -6.75 10.09 16.66
C ALA A 147 -5.83 10.23 15.44
N VAL A 148 -6.06 9.46 14.36
CA VAL A 148 -5.27 9.56 13.11
C VAL A 148 -5.36 10.97 12.52
N ILE A 149 -6.56 11.51 12.36
CA ILE A 149 -6.73 12.84 11.77
C ILE A 149 -6.17 13.94 12.70
N ALA A 150 -6.28 13.79 14.01
CA ALA A 150 -5.66 14.71 14.96
C ALA A 150 -4.13 14.66 14.92
N HIS A 151 -3.53 13.50 14.68
CA HIS A 151 -2.09 13.37 14.40
C HIS A 151 -1.71 14.18 13.16
N GLU A 152 -2.43 14.02 12.05
CA GLU A 152 -2.18 14.75 10.80
C GLU A 152 -2.32 16.27 10.96
N PHE A 153 -3.30 16.72 11.76
CA PHE A 153 -3.41 18.13 12.15
C PHE A 153 -2.30 18.58 13.10
N GLY A 154 -1.74 17.66 13.88
CA GLY A 154 -0.60 17.87 14.78
C GLY A 154 0.65 18.38 14.05
N HIS A 155 0.85 17.99 12.79
CA HIS A 155 1.91 18.56 11.95
C HIS A 155 1.72 20.07 11.66
N TYR A 156 0.52 20.62 11.90
CA TYR A 156 0.20 22.04 11.79
C TYR A 156 -0.03 22.71 13.16
N HIS A 157 -0.03 21.95 14.25
CA HIS A 157 -0.25 22.43 15.61
C HIS A 157 1.10 22.72 16.30
N GLY A 158 1.21 23.89 16.92
CA GLY A 158 2.45 24.38 17.53
C GLY A 158 3.28 25.28 16.59
N GLY A 159 3.84 26.35 17.13
CA GLY A 159 4.69 27.32 16.41
C GLY A 159 5.98 26.77 15.79
N ASP A 160 6.15 25.45 15.80
CA ASP A 160 7.19 24.66 15.14
C ASP A 160 7.00 24.59 13.60
N THR A 161 5.85 25.08 13.10
CA THR A 161 5.34 24.94 11.73
C THR A 161 5.97 25.84 10.67
N ALA A 162 6.69 26.90 11.06
CA ALA A 162 7.34 27.77 10.06
C ALA A 162 8.50 27.06 9.33
N LEU A 163 9.11 26.04 9.96
CA LEU A 163 10.31 25.36 9.45
C LEU A 163 10.05 23.93 8.96
N GLY A 164 9.00 23.26 9.43
CA GLY A 164 8.63 21.91 8.98
C GLY A 164 8.51 21.78 7.46
N PRO A 165 7.69 22.62 6.79
CA PRO A 165 7.58 22.61 5.33
C PRO A 165 8.91 22.88 4.61
N TRP A 166 9.80 23.64 5.24
CA TRP A 166 11.09 24.00 4.64
C TRP A 166 12.13 22.88 4.81
N ILE A 167 12.22 22.26 5.98
CA ILE A 167 13.05 21.05 6.22
C ILE A 167 12.61 19.91 5.30
N TYR A 168 11.29 19.71 5.17
CA TYR A 168 10.73 18.70 4.27
C TYR A 168 11.11 18.96 2.80
N ARG A 169 10.98 20.20 2.32
CA ARG A 169 11.41 20.58 0.96
C ARG A 169 12.91 20.38 0.74
N THR A 170 13.74 20.69 1.74
CA THR A 170 15.19 20.44 1.67
C THR A 170 15.48 18.94 1.60
N ARG A 171 14.80 18.11 2.39
CA ARG A 171 14.90 16.64 2.31
C ARG A 171 14.49 16.13 0.94
N GLU A 172 13.40 16.63 0.38
CA GLU A 172 12.94 16.27 -0.97
C GLU A 172 13.99 16.67 -2.02
N ALA A 173 14.56 17.88 -1.94
CA ALA A 173 15.61 18.34 -2.85
C ALA A 173 16.89 17.48 -2.74
N ILE A 174 17.31 17.11 -1.52
CA ILE A 174 18.43 16.20 -1.25
C ILE A 174 18.17 14.84 -1.92
N ASN A 175 17.02 14.21 -1.63
CA ASN A 175 16.67 12.90 -2.18
C ASN A 175 16.58 12.95 -3.71
N ARG A 176 15.96 13.97 -4.29
CA ARG A 176 15.88 14.17 -5.74
C ARG A 176 17.26 14.27 -6.37
N THR A 177 18.17 14.99 -5.73
CA THR A 177 19.56 15.14 -6.18
C THR A 177 20.29 13.79 -6.12
N ILE A 178 20.13 13.05 -5.03
CA ILE A 178 20.72 11.71 -4.88
C ILE A 178 20.19 10.77 -5.97
N MET A 179 18.86 10.69 -6.17
CA MET A 179 18.25 9.79 -7.16
C MET A 179 18.61 10.16 -8.60
N THR A 180 18.66 11.46 -8.92
CA THR A 180 19.05 11.92 -10.26
C THR A 180 20.51 11.56 -10.58
N LEU A 181 21.38 11.56 -9.57
CA LEU A 181 22.81 11.29 -9.71
C LEU A 181 23.21 9.82 -9.47
N SER A 182 22.39 9.01 -8.79
CA SER A 182 22.73 7.62 -8.42
C SER A 182 22.72 6.64 -9.59
N GLY A 183 22.09 7.00 -10.73
CA GLY A 183 22.04 6.16 -11.93
C GLY A 183 23.31 6.22 -12.80
N LYS A 184 23.45 7.27 -13.62
CA LYS A 184 24.42 7.31 -14.76
C LYS A 184 25.75 8.00 -14.46
N LEU A 185 25.87 8.70 -13.32
CA LEU A 185 27.01 9.56 -12.98
C LEU A 185 27.73 9.01 -11.73
N SER A 186 28.50 7.93 -11.90
CA SER A 186 29.08 7.20 -10.77
C SER A 186 30.02 8.10 -9.95
N GLY A 187 29.66 8.31 -8.67
CA GLY A 187 30.46 9.08 -7.70
C GLY A 187 29.97 10.51 -7.42
N LEU A 188 29.30 11.21 -8.35
CA LEU A 188 28.84 12.59 -8.12
C LEU A 188 27.77 12.70 -7.03
N HIS A 189 27.01 11.63 -6.78
CA HIS A 189 25.98 11.58 -5.74
C HIS A 189 26.57 11.44 -4.32
N LYS A 190 27.84 11.03 -4.15
CA LYS A 190 28.43 10.71 -2.84
C LYS A 190 28.50 11.90 -1.86
N PRO A 191 28.89 13.12 -2.29
CA PRO A 191 28.85 14.29 -1.42
C PRO A 191 27.42 14.61 -0.94
N PHE A 192 26.44 14.46 -1.82
CA PHE A 192 25.02 14.68 -1.50
C PHE A 192 24.44 13.60 -0.59
N LEU A 193 24.85 12.33 -0.76
CA LEU A 193 24.52 11.26 0.19
C LEU A 193 25.10 11.54 1.58
N TRP A 194 26.37 11.93 1.65
CA TRP A 194 27.02 12.26 2.91
C TRP A 194 26.33 13.45 3.59
N TYR A 195 26.07 14.52 2.83
CA TYR A 195 25.37 15.69 3.31
C TYR A 195 23.95 15.36 3.75
N GLY A 196 23.22 14.55 2.97
CA GLY A 196 21.89 14.08 3.30
C GLY A 196 21.86 13.31 4.61
N ARG A 197 22.81 12.40 4.84
CA ARG A 197 22.93 11.68 6.13
C ARG A 197 23.21 12.62 7.29
N LEU A 198 24.05 13.65 7.10
CA LEU A 198 24.30 14.68 8.11
C LEU A 198 23.04 15.50 8.39
N PHE A 199 22.38 15.99 7.32
CA PHE A 199 21.14 16.74 7.39
C PHE A 199 20.11 15.98 8.20
N MET A 200 19.83 14.74 7.81
CA MET A 200 18.90 13.85 8.50
C MET A 200 19.28 13.63 9.96
N ARG A 201 20.55 13.31 10.26
CA ARG A 201 21.00 13.10 11.65
C ARG A 201 20.75 14.32 12.54
N VAL A 202 20.97 15.52 12.02
CA VAL A 202 20.80 16.76 12.78
C VAL A 202 19.31 17.14 12.90
N THR A 203 18.54 16.99 11.83
CA THR A 203 17.10 17.31 11.83
C THR A 203 16.23 16.21 12.44
N GLN A 204 16.75 15.00 12.66
CA GLN A 204 15.98 13.87 13.23
C GLN A 204 15.38 14.22 14.59
N SER A 205 16.13 14.93 15.43
CA SER A 205 15.65 15.36 16.75
C SER A 205 14.46 16.33 16.67
N ILE A 206 14.35 17.09 15.59
CA ILE A 206 13.23 17.99 15.31
C ILE A 206 12.04 17.17 14.81
N SER A 207 12.27 16.26 13.86
CA SER A 207 11.26 15.33 13.34
C SER A 207 10.62 14.53 14.47
N ARG A 208 11.43 13.89 15.33
CA ARG A 208 10.94 13.11 16.48
C ARG A 208 10.14 13.95 17.48
N ALA A 209 10.53 15.21 17.69
CA ALA A 209 9.78 16.11 18.57
C ALA A 209 8.42 16.50 17.98
N GLN A 210 8.34 16.71 16.66
CA GLN A 210 7.08 16.99 15.96
C GLN A 210 6.14 15.77 15.99
N GLU A 211 6.69 14.59 15.73
CA GLU A 211 5.96 13.31 15.77
C GLU A 211 5.41 13.03 17.18
N SER A 212 6.23 13.22 18.21
CA SER A 212 5.78 13.09 19.60
C SER A 212 4.69 14.12 19.96
N ALA A 213 4.79 15.36 19.49
CA ALA A 213 3.75 16.36 19.71
C ALA A 213 2.43 16.00 19.01
N ALA A 214 2.51 15.46 17.79
CA ALA A 214 1.37 14.98 17.03
C ALA A 214 0.72 13.76 17.68
N ASP A 215 1.51 12.81 18.20
CA ASP A 215 1.02 11.65 18.96
C ASP A 215 0.30 12.07 20.26
N LEU A 216 0.85 13.04 20.99
CA LEU A 216 0.18 13.59 22.18
C LEU A 216 -1.14 14.30 21.83
N LEU A 217 -1.20 14.99 20.68
CA LEU A 217 -2.43 15.61 20.21
C LEU A 217 -3.47 14.56 19.79
N ALA A 218 -3.03 13.49 19.13
CA ALA A 218 -3.87 12.34 18.79
C ALA A 218 -4.48 11.71 20.05
N ALA A 219 -3.66 11.50 21.08
CA ALA A 219 -4.10 10.99 22.37
C ALA A 219 -5.08 11.94 23.09
N ARG A 220 -4.86 13.26 23.00
CA ARG A 220 -5.77 14.26 23.58
C ARG A 220 -7.15 14.26 22.90
N VAL A 221 -7.20 14.07 21.58
CA VAL A 221 -8.45 14.18 20.80
C VAL A 221 -9.20 12.86 20.69
N GLY A 222 -8.50 11.76 20.49
CA GLY A 222 -9.07 10.42 20.32
C GLY A 222 -8.98 9.52 21.55
N GLY A 223 -8.19 9.88 22.56
CA GLY A 223 -7.82 9.01 23.68
C GLY A 223 -6.53 8.24 23.38
N ALA A 224 -5.65 8.09 24.37
CA ALA A 224 -4.33 7.47 24.18
C ALA A 224 -4.41 6.00 23.75
N ARG A 225 -5.34 5.22 24.33
CA ARG A 225 -5.57 3.83 23.92
C ARG A 225 -6.02 3.73 22.46
N ASN A 226 -7.00 4.55 22.06
CA ASN A 226 -7.44 4.61 20.66
C ASN A 226 -6.34 5.09 19.71
N ALA A 227 -5.45 5.99 20.15
CA ALA A 227 -4.29 6.41 19.36
C ALA A 227 -3.30 5.25 19.15
N ILE A 228 -3.03 4.44 20.19
CA ILE A 228 -2.21 3.23 20.06
C ILE A 228 -2.86 2.22 19.11
N ASP A 229 -4.14 1.92 19.31
CA ASP A 229 -4.86 0.97 18.47
C ASP A 229 -4.94 1.46 17.01
N ALA A 230 -5.08 2.77 16.79
CA ALA A 230 -5.02 3.38 15.47
C ALA A 230 -3.65 3.19 14.80
N LEU A 231 -2.54 3.39 15.52
CA LEU A 231 -1.19 3.14 14.98
C LEU A 231 -1.03 1.69 14.52
N LEU A 232 -1.52 0.75 15.31
CA LEU A 232 -1.49 -0.67 14.97
C LEU A 232 -2.40 -0.99 13.77
N ALA A 233 -3.60 -0.42 13.72
CA ALA A 233 -4.56 -0.63 12.63
C ALA A 233 -4.05 -0.06 11.30
N VAL A 234 -3.43 1.12 11.29
CA VAL A 234 -2.78 1.71 10.11
C VAL A 234 -1.67 0.79 9.60
N GLN A 235 -0.79 0.30 10.49
CA GLN A 235 0.30 -0.60 10.10
C GLN A 235 -0.21 -1.95 9.57
N ARG A 236 -1.24 -2.53 10.21
CA ARG A 236 -1.90 -3.75 9.71
C ARG A 236 -2.46 -3.54 8.33
N SER A 237 -3.23 -2.47 8.14
CA SER A 237 -3.86 -2.15 6.86
C SER A 237 -2.80 -1.96 5.77
N ALA A 238 -1.72 -1.21 6.05
CA ALA A 238 -0.61 -1.00 5.14
C ALA A 238 0.13 -2.29 4.75
N ALA A 239 0.24 -3.25 5.67
CA ALA A 239 0.95 -4.50 5.40
C ALA A 239 0.20 -5.46 4.47
N VAL A 240 -1.14 -5.41 4.44
CA VAL A 240 -1.95 -6.37 3.67
C VAL A 240 -2.73 -5.78 2.51
N PHE A 241 -2.92 -4.46 2.46
CA PHE A 241 -3.82 -3.86 1.47
C PHE A 241 -3.42 -4.14 0.02
N ASP A 242 -2.12 -4.05 -0.31
CA ASP A 242 -1.63 -4.33 -1.66
C ASP A 242 -1.90 -5.79 -2.06
N VAL A 243 -1.68 -6.73 -1.12
CA VAL A 243 -1.99 -8.15 -1.34
C VAL A 243 -3.48 -8.33 -1.56
N TYR A 244 -4.33 -7.79 -0.68
CA TYR A 244 -5.78 -7.84 -0.82
C TYR A 244 -6.25 -7.27 -2.17
N TRP A 245 -5.71 -6.12 -2.56
CA TRP A 245 -6.04 -5.46 -3.82
C TRP A 245 -5.69 -6.33 -5.03
N ASP A 246 -4.47 -6.85 -5.06
CA ASP A 246 -3.93 -7.61 -6.18
C ASP A 246 -4.51 -9.03 -6.28
N THR A 247 -4.78 -9.69 -5.14
CA THR A 247 -5.23 -11.09 -5.12
C THR A 247 -6.73 -11.25 -5.07
N GLU A 248 -7.49 -10.26 -4.58
CA GLU A 248 -8.94 -10.36 -4.42
C GLU A 248 -9.70 -9.38 -5.33
N VAL A 249 -9.36 -8.10 -5.28
CA VAL A 249 -10.14 -7.05 -5.97
C VAL A 249 -9.87 -7.05 -7.48
N ILE A 250 -8.60 -7.02 -7.90
CA ILE A 250 -8.22 -6.98 -9.32
C ILE A 250 -8.79 -8.19 -10.10
N PRO A 251 -8.72 -9.44 -9.61
CA PRO A 251 -9.28 -10.57 -10.33
C PRO A 251 -10.79 -10.45 -10.57
N VAL A 252 -11.57 -10.04 -9.57
CA VAL A 252 -13.02 -9.86 -9.74
C VAL A 252 -13.35 -8.74 -10.74
N LEU A 253 -12.60 -7.63 -10.69
CA LEU A 253 -12.70 -6.55 -11.69
C LEU A 253 -12.37 -7.04 -13.10
N SER A 254 -11.32 -7.85 -13.23
CA SER A 254 -10.87 -8.42 -14.50
C SER A 254 -11.90 -9.41 -15.09
N HIS A 255 -12.69 -10.06 -14.24
CA HIS A 255 -13.83 -10.89 -14.62
C HIS A 255 -15.13 -10.09 -14.87
N GLY A 256 -15.06 -8.75 -14.86
CA GLY A 256 -16.17 -7.89 -15.26
C GLY A 256 -17.19 -7.62 -14.16
N PHE A 257 -16.81 -7.74 -12.89
CA PHE A 257 -17.68 -7.42 -11.76
C PHE A 257 -17.02 -6.41 -10.81
N ARG A 258 -17.84 -5.64 -10.09
CA ARG A 258 -17.36 -4.76 -9.01
C ARG A 258 -17.72 -5.35 -7.66
N PRO A 259 -16.73 -5.82 -6.87
CA PRO A 259 -16.98 -6.25 -5.50
C PRO A 259 -17.02 -5.04 -4.54
N PRO A 260 -17.60 -5.20 -3.33
CA PRO A 260 -17.51 -4.20 -2.28
C PRO A 260 -16.10 -4.21 -1.68
N ILE A 261 -15.31 -3.17 -1.96
CA ILE A 261 -13.86 -3.10 -1.66
C ILE A 261 -13.62 -3.00 -0.15
N ALA A 262 -14.33 -2.09 0.53
CA ALA A 262 -14.18 -1.88 1.95
C ALA A 262 -14.58 -3.14 2.71
N ALA A 263 -15.78 -3.67 2.47
CA ALA A 263 -16.26 -4.88 3.15
C ALA A 263 -15.33 -6.08 2.92
N GLY A 264 -14.80 -6.24 1.70
CA GLY A 264 -13.87 -7.32 1.39
C GLY A 264 -12.56 -7.24 2.17
N LEU A 265 -12.03 -6.03 2.42
CA LEU A 265 -10.83 -5.86 3.24
C LEU A 265 -11.06 -6.32 4.69
N THR A 266 -12.23 -6.01 5.28
CA THR A 266 -12.58 -6.52 6.62
C THR A 266 -12.60 -8.04 6.62
N HIS A 267 -13.30 -8.66 5.65
CA HIS A 267 -13.34 -10.12 5.52
C HIS A 267 -11.95 -10.73 5.34
N PHE A 268 -11.07 -10.10 4.58
CA PHE A 268 -9.70 -10.54 4.35
C PHE A 268 -8.88 -10.50 5.65
N MET A 269 -8.97 -9.40 6.41
CA MET A 269 -8.20 -9.22 7.65
C MET A 269 -8.70 -10.09 8.81
N ASP A 270 -9.99 -10.45 8.82
CA ASP A 270 -10.60 -11.28 9.88
C ASP A 270 -10.24 -12.77 9.74
N GLN A 271 -9.57 -13.18 8.67
CA GLN A 271 -9.14 -14.57 8.50
C GLN A 271 -8.02 -14.93 9.46
N GLU A 272 -8.15 -16.05 10.16
CA GLU A 272 -7.25 -16.46 11.24
C GLU A 272 -5.77 -16.51 10.80
N GLN A 273 -5.51 -17.03 9.60
CA GLN A 273 -4.17 -17.10 9.04
C GLN A 273 -3.57 -15.71 8.81
N ILE A 274 -4.34 -14.80 8.19
CA ILE A 274 -3.92 -13.43 7.89
C ILE A 274 -3.76 -12.63 9.19
N ALA A 275 -4.73 -12.72 10.10
CA ALA A 275 -4.68 -12.09 11.41
C ALA A 275 -3.46 -12.55 12.24
N THR A 276 -3.09 -13.83 12.14
CA THR A 276 -1.91 -14.38 12.82
C THR A 276 -0.62 -13.88 12.21
N GLN A 277 -0.49 -13.91 10.88
CA GLN A 277 0.68 -13.35 10.17
C GLN A 277 0.87 -11.86 10.49
N LEU A 278 -0.21 -11.08 10.51
CA LEU A 278 -0.19 -9.67 10.88
C LEU A 278 0.28 -9.46 12.32
N ARG A 279 -0.19 -10.29 13.26
CA ARG A 279 0.22 -10.24 14.67
C ARG A 279 1.71 -10.52 14.82
N GLU A 280 2.20 -11.57 14.18
CA GLU A 280 3.63 -11.95 14.18
C GLU A 280 4.51 -10.86 13.57
N ALA A 281 4.08 -10.27 12.45
CA ALA A 281 4.80 -9.18 11.79
C ALA A 281 4.92 -7.94 12.70
N ILE A 282 3.83 -7.55 13.37
CA ILE A 282 3.84 -6.43 14.32
C ILE A 282 4.73 -6.75 15.53
N GLU A 283 4.61 -7.94 16.12
CA GLU A 283 5.45 -8.32 17.25
C GLU A 283 6.93 -8.29 16.90
N LYS A 284 7.27 -8.74 15.69
CA LYS A 284 8.64 -8.67 15.17
C LYS A 284 9.11 -7.22 15.03
N ASP A 285 8.29 -6.34 14.45
CA ASP A 285 8.61 -4.92 14.30
C ASP A 285 8.83 -4.23 15.67
N LEU A 286 7.95 -4.49 16.64
CA LEU A 286 8.06 -3.97 18.00
C LEU A 286 9.34 -4.48 18.70
N LYS A 287 9.71 -5.74 18.51
CA LYS A 287 10.95 -6.32 19.06
C LYS A 287 12.19 -5.71 18.42
N GLU A 288 12.24 -5.67 17.08
CA GLU A 288 13.41 -5.20 16.35
C GLU A 288 13.62 -3.68 16.48
N GLY A 289 12.55 -2.88 16.47
CA GLY A 289 12.60 -1.42 16.61
C GLY A 289 13.52 -0.73 15.60
N LYS A 290 13.74 -1.34 14.43
CA LYS A 290 14.60 -0.78 13.39
C LYS A 290 13.82 0.29 12.62
N SER A 291 14.48 1.42 12.37
CA SER A 291 13.98 2.48 11.50
C SER A 291 15.09 2.79 10.51
N ASP A 292 14.73 2.92 9.23
CA ASP A 292 15.62 3.51 8.24
C ASP A 292 15.84 4.99 8.63
N PRO A 293 17.08 5.52 8.60
CA PRO A 293 17.33 6.95 8.71
C PRO A 293 16.51 7.84 7.74
N PHE A 294 15.94 7.27 6.69
CA PHE A 294 15.03 7.89 5.73
C PHE A 294 13.54 7.64 6.00
N ASP A 295 13.16 6.99 7.09
CA ASP A 295 11.76 6.93 7.52
C ASP A 295 11.31 8.31 8.00
N SER A 296 10.04 8.65 7.73
CA SER A 296 9.46 9.92 8.17
C SER A 296 9.04 9.90 9.64
N HIS A 297 8.77 8.70 10.18
CA HIS A 297 8.26 8.50 11.53
C HIS A 297 9.28 7.76 12.42
N PRO A 298 9.26 7.97 13.75
CA PRO A 298 10.01 7.15 14.70
C PRO A 298 9.53 5.68 14.67
N PRO A 299 10.34 4.73 15.17
CA PRO A 299 9.92 3.34 15.32
C PRO A 299 8.59 3.22 16.06
N LEU A 300 7.73 2.29 15.62
CA LEU A 300 6.40 2.07 16.20
C LEU A 300 6.47 1.86 17.73
N ARG A 301 7.45 1.09 18.21
CA ARG A 301 7.69 0.87 19.64
C ARG A 301 7.87 2.17 20.42
N GLU A 302 8.63 3.13 19.90
CA GLU A 302 8.88 4.40 20.60
C GLU A 302 7.60 5.23 20.71
N ARG A 303 6.79 5.23 19.65
CA ARG A 303 5.51 5.95 19.62
C ARG A 303 4.52 5.36 20.61
N ILE A 304 4.34 4.03 20.61
CA ILE A 304 3.48 3.33 21.56
C ILE A 304 3.93 3.59 23.00
N ALA A 305 5.21 3.43 23.30
CA ALA A 305 5.75 3.65 24.64
C ALA A 305 5.55 5.09 25.14
N SER A 306 5.43 6.08 24.24
CA SER A 306 5.13 7.47 24.62
C SER A 306 3.67 7.71 24.98
N LEU A 307 2.76 6.89 24.46
CA LEU A 307 1.32 6.99 24.65
C LEU A 307 0.80 6.08 25.75
N GLU A 308 1.46 4.96 25.98
CA GLU A 308 1.07 3.93 26.95
C GLU A 308 0.88 4.47 28.38
N PRO A 309 1.71 5.40 28.91
CA PRO A 309 1.48 6.00 30.22
C PRO A 309 0.25 6.92 30.31
N LEU A 310 -0.33 7.30 29.16
CA LEU A 310 -1.51 8.16 29.06
C LEU A 310 -2.79 7.35 28.79
N ALA A 311 -2.66 6.04 28.56
CA ALA A 311 -3.79 5.17 28.30
C ALA A 311 -4.44 4.77 29.63
N ASP A 312 -5.66 5.28 29.87
CA ASP A 312 -6.56 4.66 30.84
C ASP A 312 -7.20 3.40 30.21
N ASP A 313 -7.56 2.42 31.04
CA ASP A 313 -7.89 1.03 30.66
C ASP A 313 -9.12 0.84 29.73
N ALA A 314 -9.91 1.87 29.43
CA ALA A 314 -11.10 1.71 28.60
C ALA A 314 -10.88 2.23 27.17
N ALA A 315 -10.45 1.35 26.26
CA ALA A 315 -10.80 1.50 24.85
C ALA A 315 -12.33 1.50 24.74
N SER A 316 -12.90 2.29 23.83
CA SER A 316 -14.32 2.16 23.52
C SER A 316 -14.50 0.95 22.60
N GLU A 317 -14.51 -0.25 23.18
CA GLU A 317 -14.62 -1.53 22.44
C GLU A 317 -15.87 -1.56 21.54
N ASP A 318 -16.94 -0.86 21.93
CA ASP A 318 -18.21 -0.76 21.17
C ASP A 318 -18.29 0.46 20.23
N ALA A 319 -17.17 1.13 19.93
CA ALA A 319 -17.22 2.31 19.05
C ALA A 319 -17.57 1.92 17.60
N PRO A 320 -18.46 2.67 16.92
CA PRO A 320 -18.77 2.42 15.51
C PRO A 320 -17.52 2.59 14.62
N LEU A 321 -17.47 1.87 13.51
CA LEU A 321 -16.44 2.06 12.47
C LEU A 321 -16.56 3.43 11.81
N ALA A 322 -15.44 4.00 11.38
CA ALA A 322 -15.41 5.28 10.66
C ALA A 322 -16.12 5.21 9.30
N SER A 323 -16.31 4.01 8.74
CA SER A 323 -17.10 3.76 7.53
C SER A 323 -18.57 4.14 7.71
N THR A 324 -19.08 4.16 8.95
CA THR A 324 -20.43 4.65 9.26
C THR A 324 -20.58 6.16 9.06
N LEU A 325 -19.48 6.92 8.95
CA LEU A 325 -19.49 8.34 8.61
C LEU A 325 -19.70 8.58 7.11
N ILE A 326 -19.69 7.52 6.29
CA ILE A 326 -19.82 7.59 4.85
C ILE A 326 -21.23 7.20 4.42
N ARG A 327 -21.94 8.14 3.80
CA ARG A 327 -23.21 7.89 3.11
C ARG A 327 -22.96 7.31 1.73
N GLY A 328 -23.66 6.21 1.44
CA GLY A 328 -23.63 5.57 0.12
C GLY A 328 -22.26 5.03 -0.26
N MET A 329 -21.69 4.16 0.57
CA MET A 329 -20.36 3.55 0.37
C MET A 329 -20.16 3.05 -1.06
N ASP A 330 -21.14 2.33 -1.62
CA ASP A 330 -21.08 1.82 -3.00
C ASP A 330 -20.81 2.90 -4.06
N ALA A 331 -21.37 4.11 -3.90
CA ALA A 331 -21.17 5.20 -4.84
C ALA A 331 -19.78 5.82 -4.65
N VAL A 332 -19.30 5.87 -3.40
CA VAL A 332 -17.97 6.34 -3.03
C VAL A 332 -16.89 5.41 -3.58
N GLU A 333 -17.05 4.10 -3.42
CA GLU A 333 -16.17 3.08 -4.01
C GLU A 333 -16.18 3.12 -5.54
N LEU A 334 -17.37 3.25 -6.15
CA LEU A 334 -17.46 3.38 -7.60
C LEU A 334 -16.72 4.63 -8.11
N ASN A 335 -16.87 5.77 -7.43
CA ASN A 335 -16.15 6.98 -7.80
C ASN A 335 -14.64 6.83 -7.65
N LEU A 336 -14.17 6.07 -6.66
CA LEU A 336 -12.76 5.73 -6.48
C LEU A 336 -12.23 4.88 -7.63
N LEU A 337 -12.94 3.80 -7.98
CA LEU A 337 -12.56 2.95 -9.11
C LEU A 337 -12.54 3.72 -10.42
N ARG A 338 -13.55 4.57 -10.67
CA ARG A 338 -13.62 5.44 -11.85
C ARG A 338 -12.48 6.44 -11.91
N PHE A 339 -11.97 6.89 -10.76
CA PHE A 339 -10.87 7.84 -10.70
C PHE A 339 -9.55 7.20 -11.17
N PHE A 340 -9.28 5.95 -10.80
CA PHE A 340 -8.04 5.25 -11.13
C PHE A 340 -8.09 4.46 -12.44
N ALA A 341 -9.28 4.17 -12.96
CA ALA A 341 -9.43 3.40 -14.18
C ALA A 341 -9.02 4.17 -15.44
N GLN A 342 -8.44 3.43 -16.40
CA GLN A 342 -8.15 3.96 -17.73
C GLN A 342 -9.43 4.32 -18.49
N ASP A 343 -10.49 3.52 -18.32
CA ASP A 343 -11.83 3.79 -18.85
C ASP A 343 -12.86 3.85 -17.71
N PRO A 344 -13.19 5.07 -17.22
CA PRO A 344 -14.16 5.26 -16.16
C PRO A 344 -15.60 4.86 -16.53
N LEU A 345 -15.94 4.81 -17.83
CA LEU A 345 -17.28 4.39 -18.29
C LEU A 345 -17.39 2.87 -18.29
N ALA A 346 -16.34 2.16 -18.70
CA ALA A 346 -16.28 0.70 -18.61
C ALA A 346 -16.47 0.22 -17.16
N ILE A 347 -15.75 0.83 -16.20
CA ILE A 347 -15.94 0.51 -14.78
C ILE A 347 -17.37 0.78 -14.31
N ALA A 348 -17.96 1.91 -14.70
CA ALA A 348 -19.32 2.24 -14.31
C ALA A 348 -20.37 1.26 -14.86
N ALA A 349 -20.11 0.65 -16.02
CA ALA A 349 -20.97 -0.35 -16.64
C ALA A 349 -20.88 -1.73 -16.00
N LEU A 350 -19.82 -2.04 -15.23
CA LEU A 350 -19.68 -3.34 -14.59
C LEU A 350 -20.78 -3.57 -13.55
N PRO A 351 -21.47 -4.73 -13.58
CA PRO A 351 -22.42 -5.11 -12.54
C PRO A 351 -21.73 -5.26 -11.18
N LYS A 352 -22.48 -4.96 -10.11
CA LYS A 352 -22.04 -5.27 -8.75
C LYS A 352 -22.14 -6.78 -8.49
N ILE A 353 -21.30 -7.26 -7.60
CA ILE A 353 -21.32 -8.64 -7.10
C ILE A 353 -21.09 -8.65 -5.58
N ASP A 354 -21.73 -9.56 -4.88
CA ASP A 354 -21.40 -9.85 -3.47
C ASP A 354 -20.22 -10.83 -3.41
N TRP A 355 -19.38 -10.74 -2.37
CA TRP A 355 -18.27 -11.67 -2.18
C TRP A 355 -18.71 -13.14 -2.13
N ALA A 356 -19.91 -13.43 -1.60
CA ALA A 356 -20.45 -14.78 -1.58
C ALA A 356 -20.79 -15.34 -2.98
N GLU A 357 -20.93 -14.48 -4.00
CA GLU A 357 -21.30 -14.89 -5.36
C GLU A 357 -20.09 -14.93 -6.33
N THR A 358 -18.91 -14.44 -5.93
CA THR A 358 -17.74 -14.31 -6.81
C THR A 358 -17.30 -15.66 -7.37
N GLY A 359 -17.32 -16.71 -6.54
CA GLY A 359 -16.97 -18.06 -6.94
C GLY A 359 -17.76 -18.54 -8.15
N THR A 360 -19.09 -18.43 -8.09
CA THR A 360 -19.98 -18.93 -9.14
C THR A 360 -20.14 -17.98 -10.33
N ARG A 361 -20.16 -16.67 -10.10
CA ARG A 361 -20.46 -15.70 -11.17
C ARG A 361 -19.23 -15.08 -11.82
N ALA A 362 -18.15 -14.89 -11.08
CA ALA A 362 -16.92 -14.27 -11.60
C ALA A 362 -15.90 -15.32 -12.05
N PHE A 363 -15.58 -16.30 -11.19
CA PHE A 363 -14.47 -17.22 -11.45
C PHE A 363 -14.88 -18.48 -12.22
N LEU A 364 -15.97 -19.14 -11.85
CA LEU A 364 -16.40 -20.39 -12.48
C LEU A 364 -16.54 -20.31 -14.01
N PRO A 365 -17.07 -19.23 -14.63
CA PRO A 365 -17.12 -19.11 -16.09
C PRO A 365 -15.73 -19.13 -16.74
N GLU A 366 -14.73 -18.51 -16.10
CA GLU A 366 -13.36 -18.50 -16.60
C GLU A 366 -12.71 -19.89 -16.47
N TRP A 367 -12.93 -20.59 -15.35
CA TRP A 367 -12.49 -21.97 -15.18
C TRP A 367 -13.10 -22.89 -16.24
N GLN A 368 -14.37 -22.72 -16.59
CA GLN A 368 -15.02 -23.47 -17.67
C GLN A 368 -14.37 -23.22 -19.04
N VAL A 369 -13.94 -21.99 -19.32
CA VAL A 369 -13.18 -21.66 -20.53
C VAL A 369 -11.82 -22.35 -20.52
N ASN A 370 -11.08 -22.32 -19.41
CA ASN A 370 -9.78 -22.98 -19.27
C ASN A 370 -9.89 -24.51 -19.41
N VAL A 371 -10.94 -25.09 -18.82
CA VAL A 371 -11.25 -26.52 -18.96
C VAL A 371 -11.58 -26.86 -20.41
N THR A 372 -12.36 -26.02 -21.09
CA THR A 372 -12.71 -26.24 -22.51
C THR A 372 -11.48 -26.18 -23.41
N LYS A 373 -10.58 -25.21 -23.19
CA LYS A 373 -9.31 -25.08 -23.94
C LYS A 373 -8.38 -26.29 -23.77
N ASN A 374 -8.49 -27.02 -22.67
CA ASN A 374 -7.65 -28.16 -22.31
C ASN A 374 -8.43 -29.49 -22.22
N ALA A 375 -9.63 -29.55 -22.81
CA ALA A 375 -10.57 -30.65 -22.61
C ALA A 375 -9.99 -32.02 -23.01
N ASP A 376 -9.21 -32.08 -24.09
CA ASP A 376 -8.62 -33.34 -24.57
C ASP A 376 -7.64 -33.95 -23.57
N VAL A 377 -6.92 -33.11 -22.80
CA VAL A 377 -6.05 -33.58 -21.73
C VAL A 377 -6.88 -33.90 -20.49
N LEU A 378 -7.76 -32.99 -20.06
CA LEU A 378 -8.51 -33.09 -18.81
C LEU A 378 -9.54 -34.25 -18.80
N ARG A 379 -10.05 -34.68 -19.96
CA ARG A 379 -10.88 -35.89 -20.07
C ARG A 379 -10.13 -37.18 -19.71
N THR A 380 -8.80 -37.16 -19.79
CA THR A 380 -7.95 -38.31 -19.43
C THR A 380 -7.56 -38.32 -17.95
N ILE A 381 -7.88 -37.26 -17.21
CA ILE A 381 -7.52 -37.12 -15.79
C ILE A 381 -8.74 -37.44 -14.93
N LEU A 382 -8.56 -38.42 -14.03
CA LEU A 382 -9.51 -38.76 -12.98
C LEU A 382 -9.01 -38.19 -11.65
N PRO A 383 -9.86 -37.53 -10.84
CA PRO A 383 -9.46 -36.99 -9.54
C PRO A 383 -8.76 -38.01 -8.64
N ILE A 384 -9.22 -39.26 -8.62
CA ILE A 384 -8.62 -40.33 -7.80
C ILE A 384 -7.17 -40.66 -8.20
N LEU A 385 -6.73 -40.29 -9.41
CA LEU A 385 -5.39 -40.54 -9.94
C LEU A 385 -4.45 -39.32 -9.83
N LEU A 386 -4.88 -38.22 -9.21
CA LEU A 386 -4.03 -37.05 -9.01
C LEU A 386 -2.71 -37.34 -8.27
N PRO A 387 -2.65 -38.23 -7.26
CA PRO A 387 -1.37 -38.58 -6.64
C PRO A 387 -0.39 -39.22 -7.62
N SER A 388 -0.87 -40.11 -8.48
CA SER A 388 -0.04 -40.73 -9.53
C SER A 388 0.42 -39.71 -10.58
N LEU A 389 -0.40 -38.69 -10.87
CA LEU A 389 -0.08 -37.63 -11.82
C LEU A 389 1.15 -36.80 -11.40
N LEU A 390 1.46 -36.71 -10.09
CA LEU A 390 2.65 -36.00 -9.61
C LEU A 390 3.95 -36.57 -10.18
N ASN A 391 4.02 -37.89 -10.38
CA ASN A 391 5.22 -38.55 -10.92
C ASN A 391 5.50 -38.16 -12.38
N ASP A 392 4.44 -37.83 -13.13
CA ASP A 392 4.51 -37.49 -14.55
C ASP A 392 4.10 -36.02 -14.81
N PHE A 393 4.19 -35.16 -13.80
CA PHE A 393 3.71 -33.77 -13.88
C PHE A 393 4.34 -32.97 -15.04
N PRO A 394 5.65 -33.05 -15.33
CA PRO A 394 6.25 -32.36 -16.47
C PRO A 394 5.66 -32.79 -17.82
N GLN A 395 5.32 -34.08 -17.97
CA GLN A 395 4.70 -34.60 -19.19
C GLN A 395 3.25 -34.11 -19.32
N PHE A 396 2.54 -34.00 -18.20
CA PHE A 396 1.22 -33.37 -18.15
C PHE A 396 1.28 -31.90 -18.58
N VAL A 397 2.19 -31.11 -18.01
CA VAL A 397 2.37 -29.69 -18.38
C VAL A 397 2.63 -29.52 -19.88
N ALA A 398 3.48 -30.37 -20.47
CA ALA A 398 3.80 -30.33 -21.90
C ALA A 398 2.60 -30.60 -22.83
N ARG A 399 1.53 -31.23 -22.33
CA ARG A 399 0.31 -31.51 -23.10
C ARG A 399 -0.73 -30.39 -23.03
N LEU A 400 -0.60 -29.46 -22.09
CA LEU A 400 -1.55 -28.36 -21.91
C LEU A 400 -1.37 -27.25 -22.96
N ASN A 401 -2.46 -26.53 -23.23
CA ASN A 401 -2.44 -25.36 -24.09
C ASN A 401 -1.97 -24.12 -23.30
N LEU A 402 -0.65 -23.92 -23.27
CA LEU A 402 0.03 -22.86 -22.52
C LEU A 402 0.73 -21.82 -23.42
N LYS A 403 0.26 -21.65 -24.66
CA LYS A 403 0.93 -20.79 -25.68
C LYS A 403 1.07 -19.33 -25.25
N ASP A 404 0.12 -18.84 -24.46
CA ASP A 404 0.07 -17.46 -23.99
C ASP A 404 0.70 -17.30 -22.59
N VAL A 405 1.25 -18.37 -22.01
CA VAL A 405 1.84 -18.38 -20.66
C VAL A 405 3.37 -18.41 -20.77
N PRO A 406 4.10 -17.52 -20.06
CA PRO A 406 5.55 -17.58 -19.98
C PRO A 406 6.08 -18.94 -19.48
N PRO A 407 7.19 -19.48 -20.04
CA PRO A 407 7.71 -20.79 -19.65
C PRO A 407 8.00 -20.96 -18.15
N ASP A 408 8.44 -19.91 -17.47
CA ASP A 408 8.70 -19.87 -16.03
C ASP A 408 7.43 -19.99 -15.17
N GLN A 409 6.24 -19.84 -15.77
CA GLN A 409 4.94 -19.92 -15.09
C GLN A 409 4.15 -21.18 -15.48
N HIS A 410 4.71 -22.06 -16.33
CA HIS A 410 3.99 -23.22 -16.86
C HIS A 410 3.49 -24.18 -15.78
N GLU A 411 4.28 -24.45 -14.73
CA GLU A 411 3.86 -25.31 -13.63
C GLU A 411 2.70 -24.70 -12.81
N SER A 412 2.77 -23.40 -12.53
CA SER A 412 1.71 -22.69 -11.82
C SER A 412 0.41 -22.69 -12.64
N ALA A 413 0.50 -22.40 -13.94
CA ALA A 413 -0.64 -22.47 -14.84
C ALA A 413 -1.23 -23.89 -14.96
N ALA A 414 -0.39 -24.93 -14.98
CA ALA A 414 -0.84 -26.31 -14.98
C ALA A 414 -1.63 -26.67 -13.71
N ASN A 415 -1.14 -26.24 -12.53
CA ASN A 415 -1.87 -26.40 -11.27
C ASN A 415 -3.20 -25.64 -11.27
N ALA A 416 -3.22 -24.41 -11.79
CA ALA A 416 -4.46 -23.63 -11.93
C ALA A 416 -5.48 -24.30 -12.88
N ILE A 417 -5.01 -24.92 -13.98
CA ILE A 417 -5.87 -25.65 -14.91
C ILE A 417 -6.44 -26.93 -14.26
N LEU A 418 -5.64 -27.68 -13.48
CA LEU A 418 -6.13 -28.83 -12.72
C LEU A 418 -7.16 -28.41 -11.67
N GLY A 419 -6.87 -27.36 -10.90
CA GLY A 419 -7.81 -26.80 -9.92
C GLY A 419 -9.11 -26.35 -10.57
N SER A 420 -9.04 -25.70 -11.74
CA SER A 420 -10.19 -25.32 -12.56
C SER A 420 -11.03 -26.53 -12.98
N GLY A 421 -10.38 -27.59 -13.47
CA GLY A 421 -11.04 -28.85 -13.82
C GLY A 421 -11.78 -29.48 -12.64
N LEU A 422 -11.13 -29.54 -11.49
CA LEU A 422 -11.73 -30.09 -10.28
C LEU A 422 -12.89 -29.22 -9.78
N ALA A 423 -12.73 -27.90 -9.75
CA ALA A 423 -13.80 -26.97 -9.36
C ALA A 423 -15.03 -27.08 -10.28
N VAL A 424 -14.82 -27.12 -11.60
CA VAL A 424 -15.90 -27.28 -12.59
C VAL A 424 -16.58 -28.65 -12.44
N ARG A 425 -15.82 -29.73 -12.23
CA ARG A 425 -16.37 -31.06 -11.96
C ARG A 425 -17.24 -31.05 -10.70
N LEU A 426 -16.71 -30.57 -9.57
CA LEU A 426 -17.45 -30.50 -8.31
C LEU A 426 -18.72 -29.66 -8.46
N HIS A 427 -18.65 -28.52 -9.15
CA HIS A 427 -19.83 -27.70 -9.41
C HIS A 427 -20.92 -28.45 -10.19
N ARG A 428 -20.54 -29.24 -11.22
CA ARG A 428 -21.49 -30.09 -11.97
C ARG A 428 -22.16 -31.15 -11.08
N GLU A 429 -21.46 -31.63 -10.05
CA GLU A 429 -22.01 -32.56 -9.05
C GLU A 429 -22.80 -31.86 -7.93
N GLY A 430 -23.10 -30.56 -8.07
CA GLY A 430 -23.93 -29.79 -7.16
C GLY A 430 -23.21 -29.24 -5.93
N TRP A 431 -21.87 -29.10 -6.00
CA TRP A 431 -21.10 -28.43 -4.95
C TRP A 431 -21.17 -26.91 -5.09
N VAL A 432 -21.17 -26.20 -3.96
CA VAL A 432 -21.23 -24.73 -3.89
C VAL A 432 -19.81 -24.18 -3.81
N CYS A 433 -19.51 -23.17 -4.64
CA CYS A 433 -18.21 -22.50 -4.68
C CYS A 433 -18.20 -21.31 -3.72
N ASP A 434 -17.21 -21.25 -2.83
CA ASP A 434 -16.90 -20.08 -2.00
C ASP A 434 -15.51 -19.54 -2.38
N ALA A 435 -15.49 -18.29 -2.85
CA ALA A 435 -14.30 -17.54 -3.18
C ALA A 435 -14.28 -16.20 -2.40
N SER A 436 -14.70 -16.25 -1.14
CA SER A 436 -14.64 -15.11 -0.22
C SER A 436 -13.19 -14.70 0.08
N PRO A 437 -12.92 -13.39 0.29
CA PRO A 437 -11.57 -12.87 0.47
C PRO A 437 -10.79 -13.53 1.61
N GLY A 438 -9.49 -13.76 1.37
CA GLY A 438 -8.54 -14.17 2.40
C GLY A 438 -8.59 -15.66 2.76
N ARG A 439 -9.40 -16.44 2.03
CA ARG A 439 -9.45 -17.90 2.13
C ARG A 439 -9.07 -18.54 0.81
N PRO A 440 -8.51 -19.76 0.83
CA PRO A 440 -8.45 -20.57 -0.37
C PRO A 440 -9.86 -20.76 -0.94
N ILE A 441 -9.96 -20.78 -2.27
CA ILE A 441 -11.22 -21.09 -2.95
C ILE A 441 -11.64 -22.51 -2.59
N THR A 442 -12.87 -22.67 -2.10
CA THR A 442 -13.42 -23.95 -1.66
C THR A 442 -14.70 -24.32 -2.41
N MET A 443 -14.93 -25.62 -2.50
CA MET A 443 -16.15 -26.24 -2.96
C MET A 443 -16.73 -27.00 -1.78
N SER A 444 -18.02 -26.81 -1.46
CA SER A 444 -18.68 -27.49 -0.35
C SER A 444 -19.95 -28.25 -0.77
N LYS A 445 -20.23 -29.38 -0.11
CA LYS A 445 -21.48 -30.15 -0.26
C LYS A 445 -21.78 -30.89 1.04
N GLY A 446 -22.82 -30.44 1.77
CA GLY A 446 -23.05 -30.89 3.14
C GLY A 446 -21.88 -30.46 4.02
N ASP A 447 -21.32 -31.39 4.80
CA ASP A 447 -20.16 -31.12 5.67
C ASP A 447 -18.81 -31.27 4.95
N ALA A 448 -18.81 -31.72 3.68
CA ALA A 448 -17.59 -31.93 2.91
C ALA A 448 -17.10 -30.62 2.28
N ILE A 449 -15.80 -30.34 2.40
CA ILE A 449 -15.14 -29.15 1.85
C ILE A 449 -13.87 -29.59 1.11
N ILE A 450 -13.72 -29.13 -0.13
CA ILE A 450 -12.53 -29.36 -0.96
C ILE A 450 -12.01 -28.02 -1.43
N ALA A 451 -10.70 -27.77 -1.32
CA ALA A 451 -10.05 -26.58 -1.87
C ALA A 451 -9.30 -26.94 -3.16
N PRO A 452 -9.92 -26.85 -4.35
CA PRO A 452 -9.44 -27.52 -5.57
C PRO A 452 -8.03 -27.09 -5.98
N PHE A 453 -7.72 -25.81 -5.79
CA PHE A 453 -6.44 -25.21 -6.16
C PHE A 453 -5.29 -25.53 -5.21
N THR A 454 -5.58 -26.17 -4.06
CA THR A 454 -4.57 -26.55 -3.07
C THR A 454 -4.21 -28.04 -3.11
N ILE A 455 -5.01 -28.88 -3.79
CA ILE A 455 -4.85 -30.34 -3.78
C ILE A 455 -3.47 -30.77 -4.28
N MET A 456 -3.04 -30.29 -5.45
CA MET A 456 -1.75 -30.67 -6.02
C MET A 456 -0.56 -30.21 -5.15
N PRO A 457 -0.49 -28.94 -4.67
CA PRO A 457 0.52 -28.53 -3.69
C PRO A 457 0.53 -29.38 -2.42
N ARG A 458 -0.63 -29.70 -1.83
CA ARG A 458 -0.73 -30.46 -0.57
C ARG A 458 -0.31 -31.92 -0.73
N LEU A 459 -0.62 -32.54 -1.88
CA LEU A 459 -0.09 -33.87 -2.21
C LEU A 459 1.44 -33.82 -2.40
N ALA A 460 1.95 -32.80 -3.09
CA ALA A 460 3.38 -32.66 -3.35
C ALA A 460 4.21 -32.40 -2.07
N THR A 461 3.65 -31.70 -1.07
CA THR A 461 4.29 -31.48 0.23
C THR A 461 4.07 -32.62 1.22
N GLY A 462 3.18 -33.57 0.91
CA GLY A 462 2.76 -34.65 1.82
C GLY A 462 1.83 -34.18 2.95
N GLU A 463 1.29 -32.96 2.88
CA GLU A 463 0.27 -32.47 3.81
C GLU A 463 -1.06 -33.22 3.64
N LEU A 464 -1.35 -33.65 2.40
CA LEU A 464 -2.44 -34.57 2.07
C LEU A 464 -1.82 -35.88 1.60
N THR A 465 -2.17 -37.00 2.24
CA THR A 465 -1.63 -38.30 1.82
C THR A 465 -2.39 -38.86 0.62
N ASP A 466 -1.71 -39.68 -0.18
CA ASP A 466 -2.32 -40.38 -1.32
C ASP A 466 -3.55 -41.20 -0.89
N GLU A 467 -3.45 -41.92 0.24
CA GLU A 467 -4.52 -42.76 0.77
C GLU A 467 -5.73 -41.94 1.22
N ASP A 468 -5.51 -40.83 1.92
CA ASP A 468 -6.58 -39.93 2.35
C ASP A 468 -7.31 -39.34 1.15
N TRP A 469 -6.58 -38.84 0.15
CA TRP A 469 -7.20 -38.27 -1.05
C TRP A 469 -8.00 -39.29 -1.86
N ILE A 470 -7.46 -40.50 -2.04
CA ILE A 470 -8.14 -41.58 -2.74
C ILE A 470 -9.43 -41.97 -2.00
N THR A 471 -9.36 -42.05 -0.67
CA THR A 471 -10.50 -42.36 0.21
C THR A 471 -11.57 -41.27 0.12
N ASP A 472 -11.19 -40.00 0.19
CA ASP A 472 -12.10 -38.86 0.04
C ASP A 472 -12.80 -38.87 -1.31
N CYS A 473 -12.03 -39.05 -2.40
CA CYS A 473 -12.55 -39.16 -3.76
C CYS A 473 -13.59 -40.27 -3.91
N ALA A 474 -13.36 -41.43 -3.28
CA ALA A 474 -14.26 -42.57 -3.33
C ALA A 474 -15.53 -42.32 -2.51
N ASN A 475 -15.40 -41.81 -1.28
CA ASN A 475 -16.52 -41.54 -0.38
C ASN A 475 -17.44 -40.43 -0.91
N LEU A 476 -16.87 -39.42 -1.55
CA LEU A 476 -17.58 -38.26 -2.05
C LEU A 476 -18.10 -38.45 -3.50
N GLY A 477 -17.77 -39.57 -4.14
CA GLY A 477 -18.39 -40.02 -5.38
C GLY A 477 -17.97 -39.28 -6.66
N PHE A 478 -16.95 -38.43 -6.61
CA PHE A 478 -16.43 -37.71 -7.79
C PHE A 478 -15.12 -38.31 -8.35
N GLY A 479 -14.47 -39.22 -7.61
CA GLY A 479 -13.13 -39.73 -7.92
C GLY A 479 -12.94 -40.35 -9.30
N ALA A 480 -13.97 -41.03 -9.81
CA ALA A 480 -13.94 -41.73 -11.10
C ALA A 480 -14.48 -40.91 -12.28
N LEU A 481 -14.83 -39.63 -12.05
CA LEU A 481 -15.40 -38.76 -13.08
C LEU A 481 -14.30 -37.88 -13.69
N PRO A 482 -14.16 -37.84 -15.03
CA PRO A 482 -13.14 -37.00 -15.68
C PRO A 482 -13.25 -35.51 -15.35
N LEU A 483 -12.15 -34.77 -15.37
CA LEU A 483 -12.18 -33.35 -15.02
C LEU A 483 -12.89 -32.44 -16.05
N ALA A 484 -13.07 -32.86 -17.31
CA ALA A 484 -13.71 -32.08 -18.38
C ALA A 484 -15.03 -32.66 -18.89
#